data_AF-A0A453K3X2-F1
#
_entry.id   AF-A0A453K3X2-F1
#
_cell.length_a   1.000
_cell.length_b   1.000
_cell.length_c   1.000
_cell.angle_alpha   90.00
_cell.angle_beta   90.00
_cell.angle_gamma   90.00
#
_symmetry.space_group_name_H-M   'P 1'
#
loop_
_entity.id
_entity.type
_entity.pdbx_description
1 polymer ?
#
loop_
_entity_poly.entity_id
_entity_poly.type
_entity_poly.pdbx_seq_one_letter_code
_entity_poly.pdbx_strand_id
1 'polypeptide(L)'
;HLGAREDFSAAMTYYGDKAKVRAYAARFASPDRSELVSVVIKPSNQLKITFLEAKDITELGTLKEASKLFVPGGAKIYSARTIKVKDQEGIRTYYFYEFRFDRQHVALMATVDSGKTYIAAATAPETRW
;
A
#
# COMPACT_ATOMS: atom_id res chain seq x y z
N HIS A 1 -4.82 57.09 22.46
CA HIS A 1 -3.95 56.09 21.79
C HIS A 1 -4.52 55.79 20.41
N LEU A 2 -3.69 55.97 19.39
CA LEU A 2 -3.71 55.45 18.01
C LEU A 2 -4.39 54.07 17.91
N GLY A 3 -5.11 53.63 16.89
CA GLY A 3 -5.40 54.07 15.53
C GLY A 3 -5.97 52.85 14.77
N ALA A 4 -6.87 53.05 13.80
CA ALA A 4 -7.38 51.99 12.93
C ALA A 4 -6.25 51.34 12.12
N ARG A 5 -6.36 50.04 11.84
CA ARG A 5 -5.58 49.38 10.79
C ARG A 5 -6.46 48.44 10.00
N GLU A 6 -6.93 48.93 8.87
CA GLU A 6 -7.25 48.08 7.73
C GLU A 6 -5.96 47.50 7.15
N ASP A 7 -6.15 46.45 6.36
CA ASP A 7 -5.36 46.08 5.18
C ASP A 7 -4.32 44.94 5.24
N PHE A 8 -4.63 43.97 4.37
CA PHE A 8 -3.79 43.06 3.60
C PHE A 8 -3.12 41.86 4.31
N SER A 9 -3.79 40.71 4.15
CA SER A 9 -3.09 39.48 3.73
C SER A 9 -4.04 38.57 2.95
N ALA A 10 -4.67 39.11 1.90
CA ALA A 10 -4.98 38.32 0.72
C ALA A 10 -3.68 38.14 -0.08
N ALA A 11 -2.91 37.12 0.28
CA ALA A 11 -1.91 36.50 -0.58
C ALA A 11 -2.29 35.02 -0.59
N MET A 12 -3.25 34.62 -1.43
CA MET A 12 -2.93 34.16 -2.79
C MET A 12 -1.81 33.12 -2.77
N THR A 13 -2.06 31.95 -2.17
CA THR A 13 -1.32 30.73 -2.54
C THR A 13 -2.00 30.11 -3.76
N TYR A 14 -2.10 30.88 -4.85
CA TYR A 14 -2.16 30.32 -6.20
C TYR A 14 -0.72 29.97 -6.55
N TYR A 15 -0.31 28.72 -6.32
CA TYR A 15 0.72 27.96 -7.05
C TYR A 15 1.12 26.76 -6.19
N GLY A 16 0.61 25.59 -6.59
CA GLY A 16 1.15 24.31 -6.14
C GLY A 16 0.57 23.75 -4.84
N ASP A 17 -0.75 23.62 -4.73
CA ASP A 17 -1.28 22.46 -4.01
C ASP A 17 -0.91 21.21 -4.83
N LYS A 18 0.37 20.81 -4.75
CA LYS A 18 0.71 19.42 -5.01
C LYS A 18 0.08 18.69 -3.83
N ALA A 19 -1.20 18.33 -3.98
CA ALA A 19 -1.91 17.47 -3.06
C ALA A 19 -0.93 16.38 -2.64
N LYS A 20 -0.54 16.37 -1.36
CA LYS A 20 0.39 15.37 -0.81
C LYS A 20 -0.05 14.02 -1.35
N VAL A 21 0.81 13.36 -2.13
CA VAL A 21 0.49 12.06 -2.72
C VAL A 21 -0.03 11.19 -1.58
N ARG A 22 -1.33 10.88 -1.61
CA ARG A 22 -1.94 10.08 -0.56
C ARG A 22 -1.31 8.70 -0.67
N ALA A 23 -0.44 8.37 0.28
CA ALA A 23 0.26 7.10 0.32
C ALA A 23 -0.70 5.90 0.45
N TYR A 24 -1.92 6.13 0.92
CA TYR A 24 -2.96 5.13 1.13
C TYR A 24 -4.24 5.50 0.39
N ALA A 25 -4.83 4.52 -0.29
CA ALA A 25 -6.18 4.62 -0.85
C ALA A 25 -7.24 4.50 0.26
N ALA A 26 -6.98 3.66 1.27
CA ALA A 26 -7.79 3.55 2.48
C ALA A 26 -6.91 3.16 3.67
N ARG A 27 -7.28 3.59 4.88
CA ARG A 27 -6.60 3.19 6.11
C ARG A 27 -7.57 3.26 7.29
N PHE A 28 -7.65 2.17 8.04
CA PHE A 28 -8.47 2.01 9.22
C PHE A 28 -7.58 1.61 10.39
N ALA A 29 -7.94 2.05 11.58
CA ALA A 29 -7.18 1.82 12.80
C ALA A 29 -8.13 1.58 13.97
N SER A 30 -7.72 0.70 14.87
CA SER A 30 -8.26 0.64 16.23
C SER A 30 -8.12 2.01 16.94
N PRO A 31 -8.93 2.30 17.99
CA PRO A 31 -8.83 3.57 18.72
C PRO A 31 -7.42 3.86 19.27
N ASP A 32 -6.74 2.83 19.76
CA ASP A 32 -5.35 2.87 20.24
C ASP A 32 -4.30 2.69 19.13
N ARG A 33 -4.74 2.48 17.88
CA ARG A 33 -3.93 2.37 16.65
C ARG A 33 -2.93 1.22 16.65
N SER A 34 -3.09 0.24 17.53
CA SER A 34 -2.25 -0.95 17.59
C SER A 34 -2.58 -1.94 16.47
N GLU A 35 -3.86 -2.03 16.11
CA GLU A 35 -4.36 -2.77 14.96
C GLU A 35 -4.66 -1.82 13.79
N LEU A 36 -4.18 -2.15 12.59
CA LEU A 36 -4.35 -1.34 11.38
C LEU A 36 -4.75 -2.22 10.19
N VAL A 37 -5.62 -1.70 9.34
CA VAL A 37 -5.87 -2.22 7.99
C VAL A 37 -5.63 -1.09 6.99
N SER A 38 -4.86 -1.35 5.94
CA SER A 38 -4.51 -0.34 4.95
C SER A 38 -4.54 -0.88 3.54
N VAL A 39 -4.90 -0.01 2.60
CA VAL A 39 -4.85 -0.26 1.16
C VAL A 39 -3.96 0.79 0.52
N VAL A 40 -2.99 0.33 -0.25
CA VAL A 40 -2.04 1.14 -1.03
C VAL A 40 -2.18 0.76 -2.49
N ILE A 41 -2.23 1.77 -3.36
CA ILE A 41 -2.24 1.58 -4.81
C ILE A 41 -1.01 2.30 -5.36
N LYS A 42 -0.16 1.58 -6.09
CA LYS A 42 1.05 2.12 -6.71
C LYS A 42 1.14 1.72 -8.18
N PRO A 43 1.73 2.55 -9.05
CA PRO A 43 2.16 2.09 -10.37
C PRO A 43 3.11 0.89 -10.25
N SER A 44 2.89 -0.17 -11.03
CA SER A 44 3.68 -1.41 -10.97
C SER A 44 5.16 -1.18 -11.31
N ASN A 45 5.43 -0.23 -12.20
CA ASN A 45 6.79 0.18 -12.58
C ASN A 45 7.60 0.82 -11.44
N GLN A 46 6.94 1.27 -10.35
CA GLN A 46 7.64 1.74 -9.14
C GLN A 46 8.16 0.58 -8.29
N LEU A 47 7.59 -0.62 -8.42
CA LEU A 47 8.03 -1.80 -7.69
C LEU A 47 9.13 -2.55 -8.44
N LYS A 48 8.98 -2.66 -9.76
CA LYS A 48 9.97 -3.29 -10.63
C LYS A 48 9.97 -2.53 -11.96
N ILE A 49 11.13 -2.03 -12.37
CA ILE A 49 11.25 -1.35 -13.67
C ILE A 49 11.02 -2.41 -14.75
N THR A 50 9.87 -2.35 -15.41
CA THR A 50 9.50 -3.16 -16.57
C THR A 50 9.16 -2.23 -17.73
N PHE A 51 9.57 -2.58 -18.95
CA PHE A 51 9.26 -1.79 -20.14
C PHE A 51 7.77 -1.81 -20.49
N LEU A 52 7.10 -2.93 -20.17
CA LEU A 52 5.67 -3.12 -20.37
C LEU A 52 4.92 -2.93 -19.05
N GLU A 53 3.72 -2.39 -19.17
CA GLU A 53 2.77 -2.28 -18.07
C GLU A 53 2.35 -3.69 -17.62
N ALA A 54 2.71 -4.08 -16.40
CA ALA A 54 2.33 -5.39 -15.86
C ALA A 54 0.81 -5.48 -15.71
N LYS A 55 0.23 -6.58 -16.22
CA LYS A 55 -1.20 -6.90 -16.22
C LYS A 55 -1.56 -7.92 -15.14
N ASP A 56 -0.63 -8.79 -14.77
CA ASP A 56 -0.79 -9.76 -13.68
C ASP A 56 0.42 -9.77 -12.74
N ILE A 57 0.20 -10.10 -11.46
CA ILE A 57 1.26 -10.09 -10.45
C ILE A 57 2.38 -11.08 -10.73
N THR A 58 2.10 -12.15 -11.47
CA THR A 58 3.11 -13.14 -11.88
C THR A 58 4.21 -12.54 -12.77
N GLU A 59 3.95 -11.42 -13.44
CA GLU A 59 4.95 -10.68 -14.22
C GLU A 59 5.99 -9.97 -13.33
N LEU A 60 5.66 -9.74 -12.05
CA LEU A 60 6.63 -9.24 -11.08
C LEU A 60 7.60 -10.35 -10.61
N GLY A 61 7.27 -11.61 -10.83
CA GLY A 61 8.06 -12.81 -10.50
C GLY A 61 7.21 -13.86 -9.79
N THR A 62 7.83 -15.00 -9.45
CA THR A 62 7.15 -16.02 -8.62
C THR A 62 6.82 -15.49 -7.23
N LEU A 63 5.93 -16.18 -6.50
CA LEU A 63 5.58 -15.85 -5.11
C LEU A 63 6.81 -15.59 -4.23
N LYS A 64 7.88 -16.39 -4.38
CA LYS A 64 9.12 -16.23 -3.61
C LYS A 64 9.92 -15.01 -4.06
N GLU A 65 10.07 -14.79 -5.36
CA GLU A 65 10.84 -13.66 -5.90
C GLU A 65 10.16 -12.32 -5.60
N ALA A 66 8.85 -12.25 -5.81
CA ALA A 66 8.04 -11.08 -5.56
C ALA A 66 7.95 -10.72 -4.07
N SER A 67 8.22 -11.67 -3.16
CA SER A 67 8.22 -11.38 -1.71
C SER A 67 9.19 -10.25 -1.35
N LYS A 68 10.30 -10.09 -2.07
CA LYS A 68 11.29 -9.02 -1.87
C LYS A 68 10.72 -7.61 -2.12
N LEU A 69 9.59 -7.50 -2.81
CA LEU A 69 8.91 -6.24 -3.10
C LEU A 69 7.92 -5.84 -1.98
N PHE A 70 7.40 -6.82 -1.25
CA PHE A 70 6.27 -6.63 -0.33
C PHE A 70 6.61 -6.93 1.13
N VAL A 71 7.60 -7.78 1.36
CA VAL A 71 8.01 -8.24 2.69
C VAL A 71 9.37 -7.59 3.01
N PRO A 72 9.46 -6.82 4.11
CA PRO A 72 10.72 -6.22 4.53
C PRO A 72 11.82 -7.27 4.78
N GLY A 73 13.07 -6.90 4.50
CA GLY A 73 14.22 -7.73 4.86
C GLY A 73 14.28 -8.00 6.36
N GLY A 74 14.58 -9.25 6.75
CA GLY A 74 14.63 -9.66 8.16
C GLY A 74 13.28 -10.06 8.78
N ALA A 75 12.18 -9.95 8.04
CA ALA A 75 10.89 -10.47 8.49
C ALA A 75 10.90 -12.01 8.61
N LYS A 76 10.20 -12.53 9.61
CA LYS A 76 9.94 -13.98 9.74
C LYS A 76 8.65 -14.31 9.01
N ILE A 77 8.75 -14.94 7.84
CA ILE A 77 7.59 -15.38 7.07
C ILE A 77 6.98 -16.63 7.72
N TYR A 78 5.69 -16.57 8.03
CA TYR A 78 4.89 -17.68 8.55
C TYR A 78 4.20 -18.45 7.42
N SER A 79 3.64 -17.74 6.45
CA SER A 79 2.94 -18.34 5.31
C SER A 79 3.11 -17.47 4.05
N ALA A 80 3.14 -18.11 2.89
CA ALA A 80 3.01 -17.46 1.61
C ALA A 80 2.15 -18.33 0.70
N ARG A 81 1.20 -17.73 -0.02
CA ARG A 81 0.29 -18.47 -0.91
C ARG A 81 -0.07 -17.68 -2.16
N THR A 82 -0.26 -18.39 -3.25
CA THR A 82 -0.86 -17.86 -4.48
C THR A 82 -2.36 -18.18 -4.45
N ILE A 83 -3.19 -17.16 -4.63
CA ILE A 83 -4.65 -17.29 -4.70
C ILE A 83 -5.08 -16.84 -6.08
N LYS A 84 -5.90 -17.65 -6.77
CA LYS A 84 -6.48 -17.30 -8.07
C LYS A 84 -7.97 -17.11 -7.89
N VAL A 85 -8.48 -15.93 -8.27
CA VAL A 85 -9.90 -15.61 -8.19
C VAL A 85 -10.41 -15.39 -9.61
N LYS A 86 -11.49 -16.08 -9.97
CA LYS A 86 -12.16 -15.90 -11.26
C LYS A 86 -13.29 -14.88 -11.09
N ASP A 87 -13.32 -13.89 -11.96
CA ASP A 87 -14.38 -12.88 -12.07
C ASP A 87 -14.81 -12.72 -13.55
N GLN A 88 -15.70 -11.77 -13.86
CA GLN A 88 -16.21 -11.46 -15.19
C GLN A 88 -15.08 -11.12 -16.18
N GLU A 89 -14.02 -10.46 -15.72
CA GLU A 89 -12.90 -10.03 -16.57
C GLU A 89 -11.80 -11.11 -16.77
N GLY A 90 -11.90 -12.24 -16.08
CA GLY A 90 -10.94 -13.35 -16.20
C GLY A 90 -10.46 -13.88 -14.85
N ILE A 91 -9.24 -14.44 -14.84
CA ILE A 91 -8.61 -14.96 -13.62
C ILE A 91 -7.58 -13.94 -13.13
N ARG A 92 -7.76 -13.44 -11.90
CA ARG A 92 -6.81 -12.58 -11.21
C ARG A 92 -5.96 -13.39 -10.25
N THR A 93 -4.64 -13.22 -10.33
CA THR A 93 -3.71 -13.82 -9.36
C THR A 93 -3.40 -12.85 -8.23
N TYR A 94 -3.45 -13.35 -6.99
CA TYR A 94 -3.08 -12.64 -5.78
C TYR A 94 -1.95 -13.38 -5.09
N TYR A 95 -0.99 -12.62 -4.56
CA TYR A 95 0.01 -13.14 -3.63
C TYR A 95 -0.35 -12.71 -2.22
N PHE A 96 -0.36 -13.66 -1.31
CA PHE A 96 -0.57 -13.44 0.09
C PHE A 96 0.66 -13.84 0.88
N TYR A 97 1.07 -12.99 1.80
CA TYR A 97 2.18 -13.18 2.72
C TYR A 97 1.72 -12.92 4.13
N GLU A 98 2.04 -13.83 5.04
CA GLU A 98 1.85 -13.66 6.47
C GLU A 98 3.20 -13.75 7.14
N PHE A 99 3.57 -12.73 7.89
CA PHE A 99 4.90 -12.61 8.47
C PHE A 99 4.89 -11.75 9.72
N ARG A 100 5.91 -11.92 10.56
CA ARG A 100 6.23 -10.97 11.61
C ARG A 100 7.34 -10.03 11.16
N PHE A 101 7.14 -8.75 11.40
CA PHE A 101 8.16 -7.74 11.26
C PHE A 101 8.15 -6.86 12.52
N ASP A 102 9.31 -6.65 13.13
CA ASP A 102 9.43 -6.10 14.48
C ASP A 102 8.52 -6.85 15.49
N ARG A 103 7.60 -6.12 16.14
CA ARG A 103 6.61 -6.62 17.11
C ARG A 103 5.20 -6.75 16.53
N GLN A 104 5.08 -6.70 15.21
CA GLN A 104 3.82 -6.73 14.50
C GLN A 104 3.71 -8.02 13.68
N HIS A 105 2.56 -8.66 13.78
CA HIS A 105 2.12 -9.69 12.86
C HIS A 105 1.39 -9.01 11.70
N VAL A 106 1.74 -9.41 10.48
CA VAL A 106 1.29 -8.78 9.25
C VAL A 106 0.70 -9.83 8.33
N ALA A 107 -0.51 -9.59 7.82
CA ALA A 107 -1.08 -10.29 6.68
C ALA A 107 -1.18 -9.30 5.52
N LEU A 108 -0.50 -9.59 4.42
CA LEU A 108 -0.42 -8.75 3.25
C LEU A 108 -0.92 -9.52 2.04
N MET A 109 -1.81 -8.91 1.27
CA MET A 109 -2.26 -9.39 -0.03
C MET A 109 -1.94 -8.37 -1.11
N ALA A 110 -1.40 -8.83 -2.23
CA ALA A 110 -1.07 -8.00 -3.37
C ALA A 110 -1.60 -8.60 -4.67
N THR A 111 -2.00 -7.73 -5.61
CA THR A 111 -2.28 -8.09 -7.00
C THR A 111 -1.89 -6.95 -7.93
N VAL A 112 -1.83 -7.23 -9.23
CA VAL A 112 -1.61 -6.25 -10.29
C VAL A 112 -2.79 -6.27 -11.23
N ASP A 113 -3.26 -5.08 -11.58
CA ASP A 113 -4.25 -4.87 -12.62
C ASP A 113 -4.03 -3.54 -13.34
N SER A 114 -4.10 -3.54 -14.66
CA SER A 114 -3.91 -2.36 -15.54
C SER A 114 -2.77 -1.45 -15.08
N GLY A 115 -1.57 -2.03 -14.87
CA GLY A 115 -0.39 -1.26 -14.48
C GLY A 115 -0.35 -0.75 -13.05
N LYS A 116 -1.35 -1.08 -12.23
CA LYS A 116 -1.42 -0.70 -10.83
C LYS A 116 -1.26 -1.94 -9.97
N THR A 117 -0.42 -1.82 -8.95
CA THR A 117 -0.32 -2.79 -7.88
C THR A 117 -1.21 -2.35 -6.73
N TYR A 118 -2.13 -3.23 -6.36
CA TYR A 118 -3.04 -3.06 -5.23
C TYR A 118 -2.49 -3.90 -4.08
N ILE A 119 -2.27 -3.26 -2.94
CA ILE A 119 -1.69 -3.88 -1.76
C ILE A 119 -2.61 -3.62 -0.59
N ALA A 120 -3.19 -4.67 -0.02
CA ALA A 120 -3.94 -4.63 1.22
C ALA A 120 -3.11 -5.27 2.32
N ALA A 121 -3.03 -4.64 3.49
CA ALA A 121 -2.30 -5.16 4.64
C ALA A 121 -3.08 -4.95 5.93
N ALA A 122 -3.12 -5.98 6.76
CA ALA A 122 -3.55 -5.93 8.15
C ALA A 122 -2.34 -6.13 9.06
N THR A 123 -2.24 -5.34 10.13
CA THR A 123 -1.16 -5.43 11.12
C THR A 123 -1.74 -5.39 12.52
N ALA A 124 -1.28 -6.26 13.41
CA ALA A 124 -1.60 -6.21 14.83
C ALA A 124 -0.43 -6.74 15.69
N PRO A 125 -0.33 -6.36 16.98
CA PRO A 125 0.57 -7.04 17.90
C PRO A 125 0.19 -8.52 18.06
N GLU A 126 1.17 -9.39 18.31
CA GLU A 126 0.96 -10.85 18.42
C GLU A 126 -0.10 -11.24 19.47
N THR A 127 -0.26 -10.46 20.53
CA THR A 127 -1.28 -10.67 21.58
C THR A 127 -2.72 -10.39 21.13
N ARG A 128 -2.91 -9.81 19.95
CA ARG A 128 -4.22 -9.44 19.37
C ARG A 128 -4.35 -9.89 17.90
N TRP A 129 -3.50 -10.81 17.45
CA TRP A 129 -3.52 -11.35 16.08
C TRP A 129 -4.65 -12.37 15.88
#